data_AF-A0A519NY55-F1
#
_entry.id   AF-A0A519NY55-F1
#
_cell.length_a   1.000
_cell.length_b   1.000
_cell.length_c   1.000
_cell.angle_alpha   90.00
_cell.angle_beta   90.00
_cell.angle_gamma   90.00
#
_symmetry.space_group_name_H-M   'P 1'
#
loop_
_entity.id
_entity.type
_entity.pdbx_description
1 polymer ?
#
loop_
_entity_poly.entity_id
_entity_poly.type
_entity_poly.pdbx_seq_one_letter_code
_entity_poly.pdbx_strand_id
1 'polypeptide(L)'
;MPSTGSAAVPGSRLHELVDLAREPSSERRRVLLRELTDHFFGSAPEAATRDLYGDVLGDLARDMETAVRAEIAARFADSPTAPHNLIRQLAHDEAAVAGPVLAASPVLTDADLIGVANAKGQEHLAAMSGRTSVSEALADAIIARADDQTLGTLLANDGARLSRGASETVVRRAQANPAL
;
A
#
# COMPACT_ATOMS: atom_id res chain seq x y z
N MET A 1 -3.47 50.99 6.69
CA MET A 1 -3.91 49.80 7.47
C MET A 1 -3.50 48.56 6.69
N PRO A 2 -2.38 47.90 7.03
CA PRO A 2 -2.03 46.64 6.40
C PRO A 2 -2.81 45.50 7.09
N SER A 3 -3.68 44.84 6.33
CA SER A 3 -4.33 43.60 6.78
C SER A 3 -3.28 42.49 6.81
N THR A 4 -2.95 42.05 8.02
CA THR A 4 -2.08 40.91 8.29
C THR A 4 -2.75 39.62 7.81
N GLY A 5 -2.11 38.94 6.86
CA GLY A 5 -2.40 37.55 6.55
C GLY A 5 -2.21 36.70 7.79
N SER A 6 -3.28 36.01 8.21
CA SER A 6 -3.23 35.02 9.27
C SER A 6 -2.55 33.77 8.72
N ALA A 7 -1.22 33.69 8.89
CA ALA A 7 -0.49 32.45 8.75
C ALA A 7 -0.99 31.48 9.83
N ALA A 8 -1.87 30.56 9.43
CA ALA A 8 -2.35 29.49 10.31
C ALA A 8 -1.14 28.67 10.78
N VAL A 9 -0.99 28.57 12.09
CA VAL A 9 0.07 27.79 12.74
C VAL A 9 -0.09 26.32 12.32
N PRO A 10 0.95 25.66 11.78
CA PRO A 10 0.85 24.29 11.23
C PRO A 10 0.29 23.25 12.21
N GLY A 11 0.53 23.45 13.52
CA GLY A 11 0.02 22.57 14.57
C GLY A 11 -1.48 22.71 14.84
N SER A 12 -2.09 23.88 14.58
CA SER A 12 -3.50 24.14 14.91
C SER A 12 -4.45 23.43 13.95
N ARG A 13 -4.09 23.36 12.66
CA ARG A 13 -4.93 22.72 11.64
C ARG A 13 -4.97 21.21 11.80
N LEU A 14 -3.85 20.57 12.14
CA LEU A 14 -3.82 19.13 12.47
C LEU A 14 -4.71 18.80 13.68
N HIS A 15 -4.71 19.65 14.73
CA HIS A 15 -5.58 19.44 15.89
C HIS A 15 -7.07 19.60 15.54
N GLU A 16 -7.45 20.60 14.76
CA GLU A 16 -8.82 20.76 14.27
C GLU A 16 -9.28 19.57 13.42
N LEU A 17 -8.38 19.02 12.59
CA LEU A 17 -8.66 17.86 11.74
C LEU A 17 -8.75 16.55 12.56
N VAL A 18 -7.95 16.42 13.63
CA VAL A 18 -8.03 15.31 14.59
C VAL A 18 -9.33 15.36 15.41
N ASP A 19 -9.79 16.55 15.81
CA ASP A 19 -11.07 16.71 16.51
C ASP A 19 -12.26 16.44 15.57
N LEU A 20 -12.16 16.81 14.29
CA LEU A 20 -13.17 16.49 13.27
C LEU A 20 -13.21 15.00 12.91
N ALA A 21 -12.07 14.29 13.01
CA ALA A 21 -11.98 12.84 12.81
C ALA A 21 -12.80 12.04 13.84
N ARG A 22 -13.15 12.64 14.98
CA ARG A 22 -13.98 12.03 16.03
C ARG A 22 -15.48 12.10 15.75
N GLU A 23 -15.90 12.70 14.63
CA GLU A 23 -17.32 12.93 14.33
C GLU A 23 -17.99 11.77 13.55
N PRO A 24 -19.24 11.35 13.90
CA PRO A 24 -19.75 10.05 13.49
C PRO A 24 -20.26 9.95 12.05
N SER A 25 -20.36 11.03 11.28
CA SER A 25 -20.91 10.96 9.92
C SER A 25 -19.86 10.56 8.87
N SER A 26 -20.13 9.48 8.14
CA SER A 26 -19.24 8.96 7.09
C SER A 26 -18.93 9.99 5.99
N GLU A 27 -19.85 10.90 5.70
CA GLU A 27 -19.63 11.97 4.71
C GLU A 27 -18.57 12.99 5.15
N ARG A 28 -18.58 13.43 6.41
CA ARG A 28 -17.56 14.38 6.92
C ARG A 28 -16.19 13.73 6.97
N ARG A 29 -16.13 12.45 7.37
CA ARG A 29 -14.86 11.70 7.35
C ARG A 29 -14.30 11.55 5.94
N ARG A 30 -15.14 11.31 4.92
CA ARG A 30 -14.69 11.31 3.51
C ARG A 30 -14.13 12.66 3.07
N VAL A 31 -14.80 13.76 3.42
CA VAL A 31 -14.31 15.11 3.11
C VAL A 31 -12.96 15.35 3.77
N LEU A 32 -12.86 15.07 5.07
CA LEU A 32 -11.64 15.22 5.84
C LEU A 32 -10.48 14.39 5.30
N LEU A 33 -10.74 13.13 4.94
CA LEU A 33 -9.75 12.23 4.38
C LEU A 33 -9.22 12.72 3.03
N ARG A 34 -10.08 13.29 2.19
CA ARG A 34 -9.67 13.94 0.93
C ARG A 34 -8.84 15.18 1.20
N GLU A 35 -9.29 16.07 2.08
CA GLU A 35 -8.55 17.29 2.41
C GLU A 35 -7.16 17.00 3.00
N LEU A 36 -7.05 16.01 3.89
CA LEU A 36 -5.77 15.57 4.45
C LEU A 36 -4.87 14.96 3.39
N THR A 37 -5.43 14.15 2.49
CA THR A 37 -4.69 13.57 1.36
C THR A 37 -4.16 14.67 0.44
N ASP A 38 -5.01 15.63 0.05
CA ASP A 38 -4.61 16.72 -0.84
C ASP A 38 -3.57 17.63 -0.17
N HIS A 39 -3.72 17.90 1.13
CA HIS A 39 -2.76 18.69 1.89
C HIS A 39 -1.41 17.98 2.04
N PHE A 40 -1.41 16.66 2.22
CA PHE A 40 -0.18 15.86 2.27
C PHE A 40 0.65 16.02 0.99
N PHE A 41 0.03 15.89 -0.17
CA PHE A 41 0.69 16.04 -1.46
C PHE A 41 1.11 17.49 -1.76
N GLY A 42 0.44 18.48 -1.18
CA GLY A 42 0.79 19.89 -1.32
C GLY A 42 1.95 20.38 -0.44
N SER A 43 2.29 19.66 0.63
CA SER A 43 3.14 20.18 1.71
C SER A 43 4.49 19.47 1.89
N ALA A 44 4.72 18.36 1.17
CA ALA A 44 5.93 17.52 1.25
C ALA A 44 6.47 17.38 2.70
N PRO A 45 5.69 16.80 3.63
CA PRO A 45 5.99 16.86 5.05
C PRO A 45 7.31 16.18 5.43
N GLU A 46 7.97 16.74 6.45
CA GLU A 46 9.10 16.13 7.14
C GLU A 46 8.72 14.77 7.73
N ALA A 47 9.71 13.91 8.01
CA ALA A 47 9.49 12.52 8.40
C ALA A 47 8.57 12.36 9.63
N ALA A 48 8.80 13.13 10.69
CA ALA A 48 7.97 13.04 11.91
C ALA A 48 6.50 13.44 11.64
N THR A 49 6.28 14.45 10.81
CA THR A 49 4.95 14.90 10.43
C THR A 49 4.26 13.89 9.51
N ARG A 50 5.02 13.23 8.63
CA ARG A 50 4.52 12.18 7.73
C ARG A 50 3.95 10.99 8.50
N ASP A 51 4.62 10.55 9.56
CA ASP A 51 4.12 9.43 10.38
C ASP A 51 2.79 9.77 11.04
N LEU A 52 2.67 11.00 11.58
CA LEU A 52 1.41 11.51 12.14
C LEU A 52 0.29 11.58 11.09
N TYR A 53 0.59 12.04 9.87
CA TYR A 53 -0.37 11.98 8.76
C TYR A 53 -0.82 10.54 8.50
N GLY A 54 0.12 9.60 8.50
CA GLY A 54 -0.17 8.19 8.30
C GLY A 54 -1.09 7.61 9.37
N ASP A 55 -0.90 7.96 10.64
CA ASP A 55 -1.73 7.48 11.74
C ASP A 55 -3.16 8.01 11.60
N VAL A 56 -3.31 9.32 11.35
CA VAL A 56 -4.63 9.96 11.20
C VAL A 56 -5.34 9.47 9.94
N LEU A 57 -4.65 9.39 8.80
CA LEU A 57 -5.21 8.88 7.55
C LEU A 57 -5.60 7.41 7.68
N GLY A 58 -4.77 6.60 8.37
CA GLY A 58 -5.04 5.18 8.62
C GLY A 58 -6.28 4.97 9.48
N ASP A 59 -6.41 5.73 10.56
CA ASP A 59 -7.58 5.68 11.44
C ASP A 59 -8.86 6.14 10.72
N LEU A 60 -8.78 7.21 9.94
CA LEU A 60 -9.92 7.68 9.14
C LEU A 60 -10.31 6.65 8.06
N ALA A 61 -9.34 6.05 7.39
CA ALA A 61 -9.59 5.08 6.33
C ALA A 61 -10.25 3.81 6.85
N ARG A 62 -9.95 3.37 8.09
CA ARG A 62 -10.46 2.11 8.66
C ARG A 62 -11.98 1.99 8.63
N ASP A 63 -12.68 3.10 8.86
CA ASP A 63 -14.14 3.14 8.92
C ASP A 63 -14.80 3.47 7.56
N MET A 64 -14.01 3.64 6.51
CA MET A 64 -14.51 3.98 5.17
C MET A 64 -14.88 2.74 4.36
N GLU A 65 -15.76 2.94 3.38
CA GLU A 65 -16.09 1.91 2.39
C GLU A 65 -14.87 1.52 1.56
N THR A 66 -14.83 0.26 1.12
CA THR A 66 -13.71 -0.31 0.34
C THR A 66 -13.35 0.53 -0.88
N ALA A 67 -14.34 1.11 -1.58
CA ALA A 67 -14.09 1.97 -2.73
C ALA A 67 -13.28 3.23 -2.39
N VAL A 68 -13.53 3.84 -1.23
CA VAL A 68 -12.80 5.03 -0.76
C VAL A 68 -11.39 4.64 -0.33
N ARG A 69 -11.23 3.52 0.37
CA ARG A 69 -9.89 3.01 0.75
C ARG A 69 -9.06 2.67 -0.48
N ALA A 70 -9.67 2.10 -1.52
CA ALA A 70 -9.01 1.79 -2.79
C ALA A 70 -8.56 3.06 -3.53
N GLU A 71 -9.37 4.13 -3.52
CA GLU A 71 -8.98 5.42 -4.10
C GLU A 71 -7.72 5.97 -3.42
N ILE A 72 -7.66 5.91 -2.08
CA ILE A 72 -6.51 6.37 -1.30
C ILE A 72 -5.30 5.51 -1.60
N ALA A 73 -5.46 4.19 -1.61
CA ALA A 73 -4.40 3.26 -1.94
C ALA A 73 -3.79 3.55 -3.32
N ALA A 74 -4.63 3.81 -4.31
CA ALA A 74 -4.18 4.20 -5.65
C ALA A 74 -3.42 5.54 -5.63
N ARG A 75 -3.89 6.55 -4.90
CA ARG A 75 -3.21 7.86 -4.81
C ARG A 75 -1.83 7.79 -4.16
N PHE A 76 -1.65 6.91 -3.18
CA PHE A 76 -0.37 6.76 -2.48
C PHE A 76 0.51 5.63 -3.04
N ALA A 77 0.01 4.85 -4.01
CA ALA A 77 0.62 3.61 -4.47
C ALA A 77 2.05 3.78 -4.95
N ASP A 78 2.39 4.89 -5.59
CA ASP A 78 3.68 5.16 -6.23
C ASP A 78 4.45 6.32 -5.56
N SER A 79 3.93 6.85 -4.44
CA SER A 79 4.54 7.99 -3.75
C SER A 79 5.74 7.56 -2.89
N PRO A 80 6.97 8.05 -3.17
CA PRO A 80 8.16 7.77 -2.35
C PRO A 80 8.10 8.36 -0.96
N THR A 81 7.25 9.36 -0.77
CA THR A 81 7.05 10.04 0.51
C THR A 81 5.85 9.51 1.27
N ALA A 82 5.15 8.48 0.80
CA ALA A 82 3.96 7.96 1.47
C ALA A 82 4.25 7.57 2.94
N PRO A 83 3.30 7.79 3.86
CA PRO A 83 3.44 7.32 5.24
C PRO A 83 3.50 5.79 5.30
N HIS A 84 4.57 5.25 5.87
CA HIS A 84 4.84 3.81 5.83
C HIS A 84 3.80 2.98 6.60
N ASN A 85 3.31 3.49 7.73
CA ASN A 85 2.20 2.92 8.50
C ASN A 85 0.90 2.82 7.68
N LEU A 86 0.51 3.87 6.97
CA LEU A 86 -0.68 3.87 6.11
C LEU A 86 -0.54 2.84 4.99
N ILE A 87 0.60 2.83 4.29
CA ILE A 87 0.84 1.89 3.19
C ILE A 87 0.79 0.44 3.69
N ARG A 88 1.39 0.13 4.84
CA ARG A 88 1.30 -1.21 5.44
C ARG A 88 -0.14 -1.57 5.82
N GLN A 89 -0.91 -0.64 6.38
CA GLN A 89 -2.32 -0.89 6.68
C GLN A 89 -3.09 -1.25 5.41
N LEU A 90 -2.94 -0.48 4.33
CA LEU A 90 -3.62 -0.71 3.06
C LEU A 90 -3.16 -2.01 2.38
N ALA A 91 -1.88 -2.37 2.49
CA ALA A 91 -1.33 -3.62 1.96
C ALA A 91 -1.92 -4.88 2.65
N HIS A 92 -2.36 -4.74 3.91
CA HIS A 92 -3.05 -5.79 4.66
C HIS A 92 -4.58 -5.75 4.53
N ASP A 93 -5.13 -4.89 3.69
CA ASP A 93 -6.58 -4.79 3.46
C ASP A 93 -7.05 -5.87 2.46
N GLU A 94 -8.30 -5.79 2.02
CA GLU A 94 -8.88 -6.58 0.93
C GLU A 94 -8.14 -6.30 -0.39
N ALA A 95 -8.13 -7.27 -1.31
CA ALA A 95 -7.30 -7.21 -2.51
C ALA A 95 -7.56 -5.97 -3.38
N ALA A 96 -8.82 -5.52 -3.46
CA ALA A 96 -9.20 -4.30 -4.19
C ALA A 96 -8.50 -3.04 -3.67
N VAL A 97 -8.15 -2.99 -2.39
CA VAL A 97 -7.45 -1.88 -1.74
C VAL A 97 -5.93 -2.12 -1.75
N ALA A 98 -5.51 -3.34 -1.45
CA ALA A 98 -4.10 -3.69 -1.34
C ALA A 98 -3.38 -3.73 -2.69
N GLY A 99 -4.08 -4.05 -3.78
CA GLY A 99 -3.50 -4.27 -5.10
C GLY A 99 -2.55 -3.15 -5.57
N PRO A 100 -3.00 -1.88 -5.63
CA PRO A 100 -2.16 -0.76 -6.07
C PRO A 100 -0.87 -0.60 -5.23
N VAL A 101 -0.99 -0.66 -3.90
CA VAL A 101 0.17 -0.47 -3.02
C VAL A 101 1.13 -1.66 -3.07
N LEU A 102 0.63 -2.89 -3.17
CA LEU A 102 1.45 -4.08 -3.31
C LEU A 102 2.19 -4.13 -4.66
N ALA A 103 1.57 -3.61 -5.72
CA ALA A 103 2.16 -3.61 -7.06
C ALA A 103 3.22 -2.52 -7.27
N ALA A 104 3.06 -1.34 -6.65
CA ALA A 104 3.86 -0.17 -7.00
C ALA A 104 4.63 0.47 -5.85
N SER A 105 4.29 0.20 -4.58
CA SER A 105 4.80 1.03 -3.49
C SER A 105 6.31 0.89 -3.28
N PRO A 106 7.06 2.01 -3.32
CA PRO A 106 8.49 2.02 -3.06
C PRO A 106 8.82 2.05 -1.57
N VAL A 107 7.84 2.34 -0.70
CA VAL A 107 8.07 2.42 0.76
C VAL A 107 7.90 1.08 1.46
N LEU A 108 7.28 0.09 0.82
CA LEU A 108 7.17 -1.28 1.35
C LEU A 108 8.52 -1.99 1.29
N THR A 109 8.95 -2.54 2.43
CA THR A 109 10.15 -3.38 2.48
C THR A 109 9.82 -4.82 2.09
N ASP A 110 10.86 -5.60 1.75
CA ASP A 110 10.71 -7.04 1.54
C ASP A 110 10.07 -7.74 2.73
N ALA A 111 10.39 -7.34 3.96
CA ALA A 111 9.79 -7.92 5.16
C ALA A 111 8.28 -7.68 5.22
N ASP A 112 7.81 -6.50 4.81
CA ASP A 112 6.38 -6.18 4.76
C ASP A 112 5.67 -6.98 3.66
N LEU A 113 6.26 -7.03 2.46
CA LEU A 113 5.73 -7.79 1.33
C LEU A 113 5.65 -9.28 1.65
N ILE A 114 6.69 -9.86 2.25
CA ILE A 114 6.71 -11.26 2.70
C ILE A 114 5.66 -11.49 3.80
N GLY A 115 5.48 -10.54 4.72
CA GLY A 115 4.43 -10.59 5.73
C GLY A 115 3.03 -10.71 5.10
N VAL A 116 2.75 -9.89 4.10
CA VAL A 116 1.50 -9.96 3.32
C VAL A 116 1.42 -11.27 2.53
N ALA A 117 2.50 -11.67 1.87
CA ALA A 117 2.58 -12.88 1.06
C ALA A 117 2.35 -14.15 1.89
N ASN A 118 2.64 -14.15 3.19
CA ASN A 118 2.35 -15.28 4.06
C ASN A 118 0.91 -15.27 4.61
N ALA A 119 0.32 -14.08 4.77
CA ALA A 119 -0.96 -13.90 5.45
C ALA A 119 -2.17 -13.83 4.49
N LYS A 120 -1.99 -13.40 3.23
CA LYS A 120 -3.08 -13.04 2.32
C LYS A 120 -3.31 -14.03 1.17
N GLY A 121 -4.35 -13.77 0.37
CA GLY A 121 -4.82 -14.65 -0.70
C GLY A 121 -4.11 -14.46 -2.04
N GLN A 122 -4.56 -15.20 -3.06
CA GLN A 122 -3.95 -15.23 -4.39
C GLN A 122 -3.93 -13.86 -5.07
N GLU A 123 -4.99 -13.05 -4.90
CA GLU A 123 -5.05 -11.72 -5.51
C GLU A 123 -3.94 -10.78 -4.99
N HIS A 124 -3.58 -10.88 -3.70
CA HIS A 124 -2.45 -10.14 -3.14
C HIS A 124 -1.11 -10.64 -3.69
N LEU A 125 -0.96 -11.96 -3.82
CA LEU A 125 0.24 -12.56 -4.40
C LEU A 125 0.42 -12.12 -5.85
N ALA A 126 -0.64 -12.16 -6.65
CA ALA A 126 -0.64 -11.69 -8.03
C ALA A 126 -0.22 -10.22 -8.16
N ALA A 127 -0.70 -9.34 -7.27
CA ALA A 127 -0.29 -7.95 -7.25
C ALA A 127 1.23 -7.79 -6.98
N MET A 128 1.80 -8.60 -6.07
CA MET A 128 3.24 -8.57 -5.79
C MET A 128 4.09 -9.20 -6.89
N SER A 129 3.59 -10.24 -7.56
CA SER A 129 4.27 -10.91 -8.67
C SER A 129 4.53 -9.98 -9.85
N GLY A 130 3.70 -8.94 -10.05
CA GLY A 130 3.82 -7.97 -11.14
C GLY A 130 4.69 -6.74 -10.82
N ARG A 131 5.32 -6.67 -9.65
CA ARG A 131 6.19 -5.53 -9.28
C ARG A 131 7.36 -5.40 -10.24
N THR A 132 7.83 -4.17 -10.51
CA THR A 132 9.01 -3.93 -11.35
C THR A 132 10.27 -4.67 -10.87
N SER A 133 10.39 -4.92 -9.57
CA SER A 133 11.41 -5.81 -9.03
C SER A 133 10.80 -6.68 -7.94
N VAL A 134 11.09 -7.98 -8.00
CA VAL A 134 10.75 -8.97 -6.99
C VAL A 134 12.05 -9.60 -6.50
N SER A 135 12.34 -9.45 -5.22
CA SER A 135 13.54 -10.04 -4.62
C SER A 135 13.44 -11.56 -4.54
N GLU A 136 14.59 -12.21 -4.37
CA GLU A 136 14.67 -13.68 -4.22
C GLU A 136 13.82 -14.19 -3.05
N ALA A 137 13.89 -13.51 -1.90
CA ALA A 137 13.13 -13.87 -0.71
C ALA A 137 11.61 -13.70 -0.90
N LEU A 138 11.18 -12.64 -1.60
CA LEU A 138 9.78 -12.44 -1.91
C LEU A 138 9.28 -13.44 -2.96
N ALA A 139 10.07 -13.71 -3.99
CA ALA A 139 9.75 -14.71 -5.01
C ALA A 139 9.57 -16.11 -4.39
N ASP A 140 10.47 -16.52 -3.48
CA ASP A 140 10.35 -17.77 -2.76
C ASP A 140 9.04 -17.85 -1.95
N ALA A 141 8.70 -16.77 -1.24
CA ALA A 141 7.46 -16.68 -0.46
C ALA A 141 6.20 -16.77 -1.35
N ILE A 142 6.22 -16.11 -2.52
CA ILE A 142 5.15 -16.18 -3.50
C ILE A 142 5.04 -17.60 -4.06
N ILE A 143 6.13 -18.19 -4.55
CA ILE A 143 6.14 -19.53 -5.18
C ILE A 143 5.61 -20.60 -4.23
N ALA A 144 5.94 -20.51 -2.94
CA ALA A 144 5.47 -21.47 -1.94
C ALA A 144 3.93 -21.55 -1.84
N ARG A 145 3.20 -20.49 -2.19
CA ARG A 145 1.74 -20.37 -1.99
C ARG A 145 0.94 -20.06 -3.26
N ALA A 146 1.58 -19.53 -4.29
CA ALA A 146 0.96 -19.08 -5.52
C ALA A 146 0.24 -20.22 -6.25
N ASP A 147 -0.90 -19.89 -6.84
CA ASP A 147 -1.51 -20.69 -7.90
C ASP A 147 -0.73 -20.56 -9.21
N ASP A 148 -1.13 -21.36 -10.20
CA ASP A 148 -0.41 -21.45 -11.46
C ASP A 148 -0.48 -20.13 -12.26
N GLN A 149 -1.58 -19.38 -12.15
CA GLN A 149 -1.71 -18.07 -12.80
C GLN A 149 -0.73 -17.04 -12.21
N THR A 150 -0.69 -16.96 -10.89
CA THR A 150 0.22 -16.07 -10.15
C THR A 150 1.66 -16.45 -10.39
N LEU A 151 1.94 -17.74 -10.46
CA LEU A 151 3.27 -18.26 -10.81
C LEU A 151 3.67 -17.86 -12.22
N GLY A 152 2.78 -18.02 -13.21
CA GLY A 152 3.02 -17.58 -14.59
C GLY A 152 3.34 -16.09 -14.68
N THR A 153 2.63 -15.26 -13.91
CA THR A 153 2.90 -13.81 -13.83
C THR A 153 4.28 -13.51 -13.25
N LEU A 154 4.68 -14.22 -12.19
CA LEU A 154 6.01 -14.07 -11.58
C LEU A 154 7.12 -14.52 -12.54
N LEU A 155 6.91 -15.61 -13.28
CA LEU A 155 7.90 -16.14 -14.23
C LEU A 155 8.06 -15.27 -15.47
N ALA A 156 6.99 -14.61 -15.91
CA ALA A 156 7.02 -13.65 -17.00
C ALA A 156 7.59 -12.28 -16.59
N ASN A 157 7.89 -12.09 -15.30
CA ASN A 157 8.44 -10.84 -14.79
C ASN A 157 9.97 -10.83 -14.85
N ASP A 158 10.53 -10.12 -15.83
CA ASP A 158 11.99 -9.96 -16.01
C ASP A 158 12.70 -9.34 -14.78
N GLY A 159 11.96 -8.62 -13.93
CA GLY A 159 12.46 -8.03 -12.69
C GLY A 159 12.46 -8.99 -11.50
N ALA A 160 11.93 -10.21 -11.65
CA ALA A 160 11.90 -11.21 -10.60
C ALA A 160 13.20 -11.99 -10.52
N ARG A 161 13.78 -12.04 -9.31
CA ARG A 161 14.97 -12.85 -9.02
C ARG A 161 14.52 -14.17 -8.41
N LEU A 162 14.87 -15.27 -9.05
CA LEU A 162 14.53 -16.61 -8.54
C LEU A 162 15.74 -17.25 -7.88
N SER A 163 15.54 -17.80 -6.69
CA SER A 163 16.53 -18.67 -6.06
C SER A 163 16.68 -19.95 -6.85
N ARG A 164 17.80 -20.66 -6.66
CA ARG A 164 17.96 -22.00 -7.24
C ARG A 164 16.83 -22.94 -6.79
N GLY A 165 16.44 -22.86 -5.52
CA GLY A 165 15.35 -23.67 -4.97
C GLY A 165 13.98 -23.32 -5.55
N ALA A 166 13.74 -22.03 -5.82
CA ALA A 166 12.56 -21.55 -6.52
C ALA A 166 12.51 -22.11 -7.95
N SER A 167 13.60 -22.01 -8.71
CA SER A 167 13.66 -22.55 -10.08
C SER A 167 13.39 -24.07 -10.11
N GLU A 168 13.97 -24.84 -9.18
CA GLU A 168 13.71 -26.28 -9.07
C GLU A 168 12.23 -26.58 -8.73
N THR A 169 11.63 -25.77 -7.86
CA THR A 169 10.22 -25.89 -7.50
C THR A 169 9.29 -25.56 -8.66
N VAL A 170 9.61 -24.51 -9.42
CA VAL A 170 8.89 -24.12 -10.65
C VAL A 170 8.96 -25.23 -11.69
N VAL A 171 10.15 -25.76 -11.99
CA VAL A 171 10.33 -26.83 -12.99
C VAL A 171 9.49 -28.05 -12.62
N ARG A 172 9.50 -28.45 -11.34
CA ARG A 172 8.68 -29.56 -10.86
C ARG A 172 7.18 -29.29 -10.99
N ARG A 173 6.74 -28.04 -10.78
CA ARG A 173 5.34 -27.63 -10.98
C ARG A 173 4.93 -27.64 -12.46
N ALA A 174 5.78 -27.13 -13.35
CA ALA A 174 5.55 -27.15 -14.80
C ALA A 174 5.49 -28.57 -15.37
N GLN A 175 6.29 -29.51 -14.83
CA GLN A 175 6.16 -30.92 -15.18
C GLN A 175 4.81 -31.53 -14.79
N ALA A 176 4.20 -31.04 -13.71
CA ALA A 176 2.88 -31.48 -13.26
C ALA A 176 1.73 -30.72 -13.97
N ASN A 177 1.98 -29.51 -14.49
CA ASN A 177 1.02 -28.71 -15.24
C ASN A 177 1.69 -28.11 -16.50
N PRO A 178 1.51 -28.72 -17.69
CA PRO A 178 2.14 -28.29 -18.95
C PRO A 178 1.70 -26.92 -19.48
N ALA A 179 0.73 -26.26 -18.84
CA ALA A 179 0.21 -24.95 -19.24
C ALA A 179 0.93 -23.77 -18.56
N LEU A 180 1.84 -24.04 -17.62
CA LEU A 180 2.80 -23.10 -17.03
C LEU A 180 4.02 -22.91 -17.92
#